data_AF-A0AAN6PFH3-F1
#
_entry.id   AF-A0AAN6PFH3-F1
#
_cell.length_a   1.000
_cell.length_b   1.000
_cell.length_c   1.000
_cell.angle_alpha   90.00
_cell.angle_beta   90.00
_cell.angle_gamma   90.00
#
_symmetry.space_group_name_H-M   'P 1'
#
loop_
_entity.id
_entity.type
_entity.pdbx_description
1 polymer ?
#
loop_
_entity_poly.entity_id
_entity_poly.type
_entity_poly.pdbx_seq_one_letter_code
_entity_poly.pdbx_strand_id
1 'polypeptide(L)'
;MGRAATIFSAVFLAIGGFLFGYDSGIIGSTIALPTFVEYFGKPSDTTVGGIVSAFQGSAILGTIINMFVADLLGRCRTIFAGATVSYLRAAI
;
A
#
# COMPACT_ATOMS: atom_id res chain seq x y z
N MET A 1 -32.37 -0.92 8.03
CA MET A 1 -31.67 -0.48 6.80
C MET A 1 -30.19 -0.13 6.98
N GLY A 2 -29.66 0.12 8.18
CA GLY A 2 -28.22 0.45 8.35
C GLY A 2 -27.23 -0.73 8.25
N ARG A 3 -27.60 -1.94 8.70
CA ARG A 3 -26.66 -3.08 8.79
C ARG A 3 -26.05 -3.51 7.45
N ALA A 4 -26.84 -3.57 6.38
CA ALA A 4 -26.34 -3.96 5.06
C ALA A 4 -25.31 -2.94 4.52
N ALA A 5 -25.58 -1.64 4.68
CA ALA A 5 -24.67 -0.58 4.26
C ALA A 5 -23.35 -0.59 5.05
N THR A 6 -23.40 -0.83 6.36
CA THR A 6 -22.20 -0.97 7.20
C THR A 6 -21.37 -2.19 6.81
N ILE A 7 -22.00 -3.35 6.57
CA ILE A 7 -21.30 -4.56 6.13
C ILE A 7 -20.62 -4.32 4.78
N PHE A 8 -21.34 -3.74 3.82
CA PHE A 8 -20.78 -3.43 2.50
C PHE A 8 -19.58 -2.47 2.60
N SER A 9 -19.70 -1.43 3.41
CA SER A 9 -18.62 -0.45 3.61
C SER A 9 -17.41 -1.08 4.30
N ALA A 10 -17.63 -1.95 5.29
CA ALA A 10 -16.57 -2.67 5.98
C ALA A 10 -15.82 -3.62 5.04
N VAL A 11 -16.53 -4.39 4.21
CA VAL A 11 -15.93 -5.26 3.20
C VAL A 11 -15.12 -4.45 2.18
N PHE A 12 -15.67 -3.33 1.70
CA PHE A 12 -14.96 -2.44 0.78
C PHE A 12 -13.66 -1.90 1.38
N LEU A 13 -13.69 -1.44 2.64
CA LEU A 13 -12.49 -0.96 3.34
C LEU A 13 -11.48 -2.09 3.60
N ALA A 14 -11.95 -3.31 3.89
CA ALA A 14 -11.09 -4.46 4.12
C ALA A 14 -10.28 -4.86 2.88
N ILE A 15 -10.82 -4.67 1.67
CA ILE A 15 -10.09 -4.90 0.41
C ILE A 15 -8.85 -4.00 0.34
N GLY A 16 -8.95 -2.75 0.79
CA GLY A 16 -7.80 -1.83 0.84
C GLY A 16 -6.69 -2.34 1.76
N GLY A 17 -7.04 -2.83 2.95
CA GLY A 17 -6.09 -3.44 3.89
C GLY A 17 -5.47 -4.73 3.35
N PHE A 18 -6.28 -5.57 2.68
CA PHE A 18 -5.80 -6.78 2.02
C PHE A 18 -4.80 -6.47 0.92
N LEU A 19 -5.07 -5.48 0.07
CA LEU A 19 -4.19 -5.09 -1.04
C LEU A 19 -2.85 -4.57 -0.53
N PHE A 20 -2.85 -3.79 0.56
CA PHE A 20 -1.61 -3.35 1.22
C PHE A 20 -0.79 -4.52 1.76
N GLY A 21 -1.44 -5.51 2.37
CA GLY A 21 -0.78 -6.73 2.84
C GLY A 21 -0.19 -7.57 1.69
N TYR A 22 -0.89 -7.62 0.56
CA TYR A 22 -0.43 -8.29 -0.65
C TYR A 22 0.85 -7.64 -1.22
N ASP A 23 0.87 -6.31 -1.38
CA ASP A 23 2.05 -5.59 -1.88
C ASP A 23 3.26 -5.81 -0.95
N SER A 24 3.07 -5.71 0.36
CA SER A 24 4.14 -5.97 1.34
C SER A 24 4.67 -7.41 1.27
N GLY A 25 3.80 -8.40 1.09
CA GLY A 25 4.19 -9.81 0.97
C GLY A 25 4.92 -10.14 -0.33
N ILE A 26 4.54 -9.51 -1.45
CA ILE A 26 5.22 -9.71 -2.74
C ILE A 26 6.66 -9.20 -2.70
N ILE A 27 6.91 -8.04 -2.09
CA ILE A 27 8.27 -7.48 -2.01
C ILE A 27 9.20 -8.47 -1.32
N GLY A 28 8.79 -9.02 -0.17
CA GLY A 28 9.59 -9.99 0.57
C GLY A 28 9.83 -11.30 -0.20
N SER A 29 8.78 -11.87 -0.81
CA SER A 29 8.88 -13.12 -1.56
C SER A 29 9.68 -12.99 -2.86
N THR A 30 9.64 -11.82 -3.51
CA THR A 30 10.39 -11.55 -4.75
C THR A 30 11.88 -11.44 -4.48
N ILE A 31 12.27 -10.77 -3.39
CA ILE A 31 13.68 -10.60 -3.03
C ILE A 31 14.33 -11.93 -2.61
N ALA A 32 13.54 -12.84 -2.03
CA ALA A 32 13.99 -14.18 -1.67
C ALA A 32 14.23 -15.11 -2.88
N LEU A 33 13.81 -14.70 -4.10
CA LEU A 33 13.90 -15.53 -5.28
C LEU A 33 15.33 -15.57 -5.85
N PRO A 34 15.90 -16.74 -6.18
CA PRO A 34 17.26 -16.83 -6.73
C PRO A 34 17.43 -16.07 -8.06
N THR A 35 16.38 -16.03 -8.88
CA THR A 35 16.35 -15.26 -10.14
C THR A 35 16.50 -13.75 -9.91
N PHE A 36 15.98 -13.22 -8.80
CA PHE A 36 16.13 -11.80 -8.46
C PHE A 36 17.60 -11.48 -8.13
N VAL A 37 18.26 -12.35 -7.37
CA VAL A 37 19.67 -12.21 -7.00
C VAL A 37 20.58 -12.27 -8.23
N GLU A 38 20.26 -13.15 -9.19
CA GLU A 38 21.00 -13.27 -10.44
C GLU A 38 20.80 -12.04 -11.35
N TYR A 39 19.57 -11.54 -11.46
CA TYR A 39 19.25 -10.34 -12.26
C TYR A 39 19.89 -9.05 -11.71
N PHE A 40 19.88 -8.87 -10.39
CA PHE A 40 20.44 -7.68 -9.73
C PHE A 40 21.92 -7.82 -9.35
N GLY A 41 22.57 -8.94 -9.71
CA GLY A 41 24.02 -9.12 -9.50
C GLY A 41 24.44 -9.20 -8.04
N LYS A 42 23.70 -9.98 -7.21
CA LYS A 42 23.92 -10.12 -5.75
C LYS A 42 23.83 -8.78 -5.00
N PRO A 43 22.62 -8.21 -4.86
CA PRO A 43 22.43 -7.01 -4.05
C PRO A 43 22.86 -7.28 -2.59
N SER A 44 23.51 -6.30 -1.97
CA SER A 44 23.86 -6.34 -0.54
C SER A 44 22.59 -6.32 0.32
N ASP A 45 22.65 -6.92 1.52
CA ASP A 45 21.59 -6.84 2.54
C ASP A 45 21.16 -5.39 2.82
N THR A 46 22.08 -4.44 2.72
CA THR A 46 21.81 -3.01 2.87
C THR A 46 20.90 -2.47 1.75
N THR A 47 21.10 -2.90 0.51
CA THR A 47 20.28 -2.51 -0.64
C THR A 47 18.89 -3.12 -0.55
N VAL A 48 18.80 -4.41 -0.20
CA VAL A 48 17.53 -5.11 0.02
C VAL A 48 16.74 -4.46 1.16
N GLY A 49 17.39 -4.22 2.30
CA GLY A 49 16.78 -3.51 3.43
C GLY A 49 16.37 -2.09 3.06
N GLY A 50 17.14 -1.40 2.22
CA GLY A 50 16.80 -0.10 1.66
C GLY A 50 15.50 -0.11 0.86
N ILE A 51 15.27 -1.12 0.02
CA ILE A 51 14.04 -1.25 -0.77
C ILE A 51 12.82 -1.47 0.14
N VAL A 52 12.92 -2.40 1.09
CA VAL A 52 11.80 -2.72 2.01
C VAL A 52 11.49 -1.53 2.92
N SER A 53 12.52 -0.87 3.46
CA SER A 53 12.35 0.30 4.33
C SER A 53 11.84 1.52 3.59
N ALA A 54 12.23 1.73 2.32
CA ALA A 54 11.67 2.81 1.50
C ALA A 54 10.16 2.60 1.26
N PHE A 55 9.74 1.37 0.96
CA PHE A 55 8.32 1.04 0.85
C PHE A 55 7.56 1.36 2.15
N GLN A 56 8.06 0.82 3.28
CA GLN A 56 7.40 1.03 4.58
C GLN A 56 7.43 2.50 5.03
N GLY A 57 8.53 3.21 4.78
CA GLY A 57 8.69 4.62 5.08
C GLY A 57 7.72 5.50 4.30
N SER A 58 7.51 5.21 3.01
CA SER A 58 6.51 5.90 2.21
C SER A 58 5.08 5.67 2.73
N ALA A 59 4.77 4.47 3.22
CA ALA A 59 3.47 4.16 3.83
C ALA A 59 3.24 4.95 5.13
N ILE A 60 4.28 5.13 5.95
CA ILE A 60 4.21 5.96 7.16
C ILE A 60 3.91 7.41 6.79
N LEU A 61 4.65 7.99 5.83
CA LEU A 61 4.40 9.35 5.37
C LEU A 61 2.98 9.50 4.79
N GLY A 62 2.54 8.53 3.98
CA GLY A 62 1.20 8.50 3.42
C GLY A 62 0.09 8.46 4.47
N THR A 63 0.25 7.66 5.53
CA THR A 63 -0.73 7.59 6.62
C THR A 63 -0.79 8.88 7.44
N ILE A 64 0.35 9.54 7.69
CA ILE A 64 0.40 10.85 8.35
C ILE A 64 -0.37 11.89 7.52
N ILE A 65 -0.07 11.99 6.22
CA ILE A 65 -0.78 12.93 5.32
C ILE A 65 -2.27 12.61 5.30
N ASN A 66 -2.62 11.34 5.17
CA ASN A 66 -4.00 10.89 5.16
C ASN A 66 -4.76 11.24 6.44
N MET A 67 -4.08 11.25 7.60
CA MET A 67 -4.69 11.66 8.88
C MET A 67 -5.17 13.11 8.83
N PHE A 68 -4.32 14.04 8.40
CA PHE A 68 -4.69 15.46 8.27
C PHE A 68 -5.75 15.70 7.18
N VAL A 69 -5.62 15.01 6.04
CA VAL A 69 -6.55 15.14 4.91
C VAL A 69 -7.92 14.56 5.25
N ALA A 70 -7.98 13.46 6.00
CA ALA A 70 -9.24 12.85 6.42
C ALA A 70 -10.06 13.76 7.34
N ASP A 71 -9.41 14.51 8.23
CA ASP A 71 -10.07 15.46 9.12
C ASP A 71 -10.59 16.70 8.36
N LEU A 72 -9.89 17.14 7.31
CA LEU A 72 -10.26 18.35 6.55
C LEU A 72 -11.32 18.10 5.46
N LEU A 73 -11.24 16.98 4.74
CA LEU A 73 -12.08 16.67 3.56
C LEU A 73 -13.20 15.66 3.83
N GLY A 74 -13.16 14.98 4.97
CA GLY A 74 -14.09 13.92 5.33
C GLY A 74 -13.78 12.58 4.63
N ARG A 75 -14.15 11.47 5.31
CA ARG A 75 -13.70 10.11 4.96
C ARG A 75 -13.97 9.67 3.52
N CYS A 76 -15.17 9.90 2.97
CA CYS A 76 -15.49 9.44 1.61
C CYS A 76 -14.63 10.11 0.53
N ARG A 77 -14.35 11.41 0.66
CA ARG A 77 -13.57 12.16 -0.33
C ARG A 77 -12.09 11.76 -0.28
N THR A 78 -11.58 11.53 0.93
CA THR A 78 -10.21 11.05 1.13
C THR A 78 -10.00 9.65 0.55
N ILE A 79 -10.96 8.74 0.74
CA ILE A 79 -10.90 7.39 0.13
C ILE A 79 -10.90 7.48 -1.41
N PHE A 80 -11.75 8.33 -1.99
CA PHE A 80 -11.81 8.52 -3.44
C PHE A 80 -10.52 9.13 -4.02
N ALA A 81 -9.95 10.12 -3.33
CA ALA A 81 -8.66 10.70 -3.71
C ALA A 81 -7.54 9.66 -3.66
N GLY A 82 -7.47 8.86 -2.59
CA GLY A 82 -6.51 7.75 -2.47
C GLY A 82 -6.66 6.73 -3.59
N ALA A 83 -7.89 6.31 -3.90
CA ALA A 83 -8.16 5.38 -5.00
C ALA A 83 -7.72 5.92 -6.37
N THR A 84 -7.88 7.23 -6.61
CA THR A 84 -7.46 7.88 -7.86
C THR A 84 -5.94 7.86 -8.00
N VAL A 85 -5.20 8.14 -6.92
CA VAL A 85 -3.74 8.07 -6.89
C VAL A 85 -3.26 6.64 -7.12
N SER A 86 -3.90 5.65 -6.49
CA SER A 86 -3.57 4.23 -6.69
C SER A 86 -3.80 3.78 -8.15
N TYR A 87 -4.90 4.22 -8.77
CA TYR A 87 -5.19 3.90 -10.16
C TYR A 87 -4.19 4.57 -11.12
N LEU A 88 -3.84 5.84 -10.87
CA LEU A 88 -2.85 6.56 -11.67
C LEU A 88 -1.48 5.86 -11.62
N ARG A 89 -1.06 5.41 -10.43
CA ARG A 89 0.16 4.61 -10.28
C ARG A 89 0.08 3.27 -11.00
N ALA A 90 -1.08 2.62 -11.03
CA ALA A 90 -1.24 1.35 -11.73
C ALA A 90 -1.22 1.51 -13.26
N ALA A 91 -1.55 2.71 -13.76
CA ALA A 91 -1.60 3.01 -15.18
C ALA A 91 -0.24 3.44 -15.78
N ILE A 92 0.72 3.86 -14.95
CA ILE A 92 2.07 4.30 -15.34
C ILE A 92 3.06 3.18 -15.01
#